data_AF-A0A971ZVZ5-F1
#
_entry.id   AF-A0A971ZVZ5-F1
#
_cell.length_a   1.000
_cell.length_b   1.000
_cell.length_c   1.000
_cell.angle_alpha   90.00
_cell.angle_beta   90.00
_cell.angle_gamma   90.00
#
_symmetry.space_group_name_H-M   'P 1'
#
loop_
_entity.id
_entity.type
_entity.pdbx_description
1 polymer ?
#
loop_
_entity_poly.entity_id
_entity_poly.type
_entity_poly.pdbx_seq_one_letter_code
_entity_poly.pdbx_strand_id
1 'polypeptide(L)'
;MDPRVEEFPSFCIPLTREQFAAALCKGQGRAVLHVKQCGITGFEDLLLDACVHSRVFDAQSEGTRGEWLFRLLESAGLKDRVRPVLVQALQAATAETTDTWTVAQLMALASMFASEGHEDCRKAIYTKFDLQEFRESWLGGHEIIALDGLEGLLHVAEVLGARLLREPDYWEDDYLVDLTAEDHGREAVMAVLRDRARSDDRVRAYLAEVQRHEAATATRPPLLPLGLHDVLRMIEEAAVGRLLPLGYWGCKASDEELAAIVSRMRSETRVAQLRNCLRVFRIRPLPELLDDVFRFVVADDGELREAAIRALSHSHDDRVRGMALDLLKSVPARLDGLSLFSENYQSGDECLWTPLLPHGGDECMLHGIVIDVLRIADNVKAPELKNTLVWAYEYTPCSFCRGGIVARLIDGEAIPRAVLEECLWDCQDDTRELAASTLDSAPTWLSSRP
;
A
#
# COMPACT_ATOMS: atom_id res chain seq x y z
N MET A 1 -0.14 5.02 38.68
CA MET A 1 -0.31 5.59 37.34
C MET A 1 1.07 6.01 36.87
N ASP A 2 1.43 5.57 35.69
CA ASP A 2 2.76 5.69 35.12
C ASP A 2 2.87 7.02 34.35
N PRO A 3 3.84 7.90 34.65
CA PRO A 3 4.00 9.20 33.97
C PRO A 3 4.29 9.07 32.46
N ARG A 4 4.62 7.86 31.97
CA ARG A 4 4.89 7.57 30.54
C ARG A 4 3.66 7.66 29.61
N VAL A 5 2.47 7.91 30.16
CA VAL A 5 1.16 7.79 29.48
C VAL A 5 0.54 9.16 29.12
N GLU A 6 1.10 10.29 29.60
CA GLU A 6 0.47 11.61 29.39
C GLU A 6 0.77 12.25 28.02
N GLU A 7 1.80 11.82 27.28
CA GLU A 7 2.20 12.50 26.05
C GLU A 7 1.28 12.17 24.85
N PHE A 8 0.58 11.01 24.87
CA PHE A 8 -0.30 10.60 23.77
C PHE A 8 -1.51 9.75 24.24
N PRO A 9 -2.68 10.38 24.51
CA PRO A 9 -3.86 9.70 25.05
C PRO A 9 -4.45 8.59 24.15
N SER A 10 -4.16 8.62 22.84
CA SER A 10 -4.65 7.62 21.88
C SER A 10 -4.02 6.23 22.04
N PHE A 11 -2.88 6.14 22.74
CA PHE A 11 -2.15 4.89 22.98
C PHE A 11 -2.54 4.21 24.31
N CYS A 12 -3.47 4.82 25.05
CA CYS A 12 -3.95 4.30 26.32
C CYS A 12 -4.89 3.10 26.12
N ILE A 13 -4.73 2.09 26.97
CA ILE A 13 -5.67 0.97 27.12
C ILE A 13 -6.40 1.17 28.46
N PRO A 14 -7.74 0.98 28.54
CA PRO A 14 -8.64 0.46 27.51
C PRO A 14 -8.97 1.46 26.40
N LEU A 15 -9.15 0.95 25.18
CA LEU A 15 -9.64 1.71 24.02
C LEU A 15 -11.16 1.93 24.12
N THR A 16 -11.65 3.06 23.62
CA THR A 16 -13.08 3.22 23.31
C THR A 16 -13.47 2.41 22.07
N ARG A 17 -14.77 2.24 21.82
CA ARG A 17 -15.26 1.55 20.60
C ARG A 17 -14.76 2.20 19.32
N GLU A 18 -14.73 3.52 19.27
CA GLU A 18 -14.23 4.29 18.13
C GLU A 18 -12.73 4.08 17.92
N GLN A 19 -11.95 4.10 19.01
CA GLN A 19 -10.51 3.84 18.96
C GLN A 19 -10.20 2.40 18.54
N PHE A 20 -10.96 1.42 19.04
CA PHE A 20 -10.82 0.01 18.65
C PHE A 20 -11.17 -0.21 17.18
N ALA A 21 -12.26 0.38 16.70
CA ALA A 21 -12.65 0.33 15.28
C ALA A 21 -11.58 0.96 14.37
N ALA A 22 -11.03 2.12 14.75
CA ALA A 22 -9.95 2.77 14.02
C ALA A 22 -8.68 1.90 13.99
N ALA A 23 -8.33 1.28 15.12
CA ALA A 23 -7.17 0.39 15.22
C ALA A 23 -7.35 -0.88 14.34
N LEU A 24 -8.54 -1.48 14.32
CA LEU A 24 -8.86 -2.58 13.40
C LEU A 24 -8.74 -2.15 11.93
N CYS A 25 -9.30 -0.98 11.59
CA CYS A 25 -9.25 -0.43 10.23
C CYS A 25 -7.82 -0.16 9.75
N LYS A 26 -6.91 0.22 10.66
CA LYS A 26 -5.50 0.49 10.31
C LYS A 26 -4.60 -0.74 10.47
N GLY A 27 -5.08 -1.82 11.08
CA GLY A 27 -4.26 -2.99 11.44
C GLY A 27 -3.23 -2.69 12.54
N GLN A 28 -3.57 -1.80 13.47
CA GLN A 28 -2.71 -1.36 14.55
C GLN A 28 -2.67 -2.37 15.71
N GLY A 29 -1.49 -2.59 16.26
CA GLY A 29 -1.27 -3.56 17.35
C GLY A 29 -2.06 -3.27 18.63
N ARG A 30 -2.50 -2.02 18.85
CA ARG A 30 -3.30 -1.67 20.05
C ARG A 30 -4.64 -2.40 20.11
N ALA A 31 -5.20 -2.83 18.97
CA ALA A 31 -6.40 -3.66 18.96
C ALA A 31 -6.11 -5.03 19.63
N VAL A 32 -4.95 -5.63 19.33
CA VAL A 32 -4.51 -6.89 19.94
C VAL A 32 -4.22 -6.70 21.43
N LEU A 33 -3.51 -5.62 21.79
CA LEU A 33 -3.20 -5.31 23.19
C LEU A 33 -4.48 -5.09 24.01
N HIS A 34 -5.48 -4.39 23.46
CA HIS A 34 -6.79 -4.23 24.12
C HIS A 34 -7.40 -5.59 24.44
N VAL A 35 -7.52 -6.48 23.45
CA VAL A 35 -8.13 -7.80 23.65
C VAL A 35 -7.38 -8.60 24.71
N LYS A 36 -6.04 -8.58 24.70
CA LYS A 36 -5.22 -9.30 25.66
C LYS A 36 -5.32 -8.76 27.09
N GLN A 37 -5.47 -7.46 27.26
CA GLN A 37 -5.43 -6.80 28.58
C GLN A 37 -6.82 -6.58 29.18
N CYS A 38 -7.83 -6.35 28.35
CA CYS A 38 -9.18 -5.97 28.76
C CYS A 38 -10.26 -6.97 28.35
N GLY A 39 -9.95 -7.88 27.43
CA GLY A 39 -10.93 -8.76 26.80
C GLY A 39 -11.67 -8.09 25.64
N ILE A 40 -12.51 -8.86 24.94
CA ILE A 40 -13.26 -8.40 23.75
C ILE A 40 -14.71 -7.98 24.08
N THR A 41 -15.15 -8.11 25.34
CA THR A 41 -16.55 -7.89 25.73
C THR A 41 -17.05 -6.50 25.33
N GLY A 42 -18.08 -6.45 24.48
CA GLY A 42 -18.64 -5.20 23.98
C GLY A 42 -17.94 -4.65 22.75
N PHE A 43 -17.10 -5.43 22.07
CA PHE A 43 -16.41 -5.10 20.81
C PHE A 43 -16.49 -6.23 19.77
N GLU A 44 -17.19 -7.32 20.08
CA GLU A 44 -17.25 -8.51 19.23
C GLU A 44 -17.80 -8.20 17.85
N ASP A 45 -18.82 -7.34 17.76
CA ASP A 45 -19.42 -6.92 16.50
C ASP A 45 -18.42 -6.22 15.57
N LEU A 46 -17.51 -5.41 16.11
CA LEU A 46 -16.47 -4.72 15.35
C LEU A 46 -15.43 -5.69 14.79
N LEU A 47 -15.01 -6.68 15.59
CA LEU A 47 -14.06 -7.70 15.13
C LEU A 47 -14.71 -8.64 14.11
N LEU A 48 -15.98 -9.01 14.30
CA LEU A 48 -16.75 -9.78 13.33
C LEU A 48 -16.87 -9.03 12.00
N ASP A 49 -17.23 -7.75 12.02
CA ASP A 49 -17.31 -6.90 10.83
C ASP A 49 -15.97 -6.83 10.10
N ALA A 50 -14.87 -6.60 10.82
CA ALA A 50 -13.53 -6.55 10.24
C ALA A 50 -13.09 -7.88 9.60
N CYS A 51 -13.64 -9.02 10.01
CA CYS A 51 -13.36 -10.32 9.39
C CYS A 51 -14.09 -10.49 8.05
N VAL A 52 -15.28 -9.92 7.90
CA VAL A 52 -16.12 -10.11 6.71
C VAL A 52 -16.11 -8.95 5.73
N HIS A 53 -15.49 -7.83 6.09
CA HIS A 53 -15.27 -6.68 5.22
C HIS A 53 -13.81 -6.27 5.27
N SER A 54 -13.14 -6.23 4.11
CA SER A 54 -11.79 -5.67 4.05
C SER A 54 -11.86 -4.17 4.34
N ARG A 55 -11.04 -3.74 5.29
CA ARG A 55 -10.87 -2.32 5.68
C ARG A 55 -9.47 -1.81 5.31
N VAL A 56 -8.78 -2.51 4.41
CA VAL A 56 -7.42 -2.16 4.01
C VAL A 56 -7.47 -0.95 3.10
N PHE A 57 -6.60 0.02 3.34
CA PHE A 57 -6.60 1.28 2.60
C PHE A 57 -6.12 1.08 1.16
N ASP A 58 -4.96 0.47 0.97
CA ASP A 58 -4.41 0.11 -0.34
C ASP A 58 -4.07 -1.39 -0.36
N ALA A 59 -5.10 -2.22 -0.51
CA ALA A 59 -4.95 -3.68 -0.50
C ALA A 59 -4.08 -4.22 -1.66
N GLN A 60 -3.94 -3.47 -2.75
CA GLN A 60 -3.03 -3.83 -3.84
C GLN A 60 -1.58 -3.84 -3.36
N SER A 61 -1.21 -2.89 -2.50
CA SER A 61 0.10 -2.86 -1.88
C SER A 61 0.11 -3.75 -0.63
N GLU A 62 -0.79 -3.49 0.32
CA GLU A 62 -0.85 -4.03 1.70
C GLU A 62 -1.27 -5.50 1.81
N GLY A 63 -1.88 -6.07 0.77
CA GLY A 63 -2.49 -7.39 0.84
C GLY A 63 -3.72 -7.42 1.75
N THR A 64 -3.97 -8.57 2.38
CA THR A 64 -5.10 -8.75 3.31
C THR A 64 -4.63 -8.72 4.76
N ARG A 65 -5.57 -8.48 5.70
CA ARG A 65 -5.30 -8.62 7.14
C ARG A 65 -5.64 -10.00 7.70
N GLY A 66 -5.81 -11.01 6.83
CA GLY A 66 -6.29 -12.34 7.21
C GLY A 66 -5.55 -12.91 8.41
N GLU A 67 -4.23 -13.12 8.29
CA GLU A 67 -3.42 -13.73 9.36
C GLU A 67 -3.48 -12.95 10.68
N TRP A 68 -3.38 -11.62 10.59
CA TRP A 68 -3.45 -10.75 11.76
C TRP A 68 -4.82 -10.83 12.46
N LEU A 69 -5.91 -10.81 11.70
CA LEU A 69 -7.27 -10.98 12.22
C LEU A 69 -7.45 -12.37 12.83
N PHE A 70 -6.90 -13.42 12.23
CA PHE A 70 -6.99 -14.78 12.76
C PHE A 70 -6.33 -14.92 14.14
N ARG A 71 -5.12 -14.36 14.31
CA ARG A 71 -4.44 -14.31 15.63
C ARG A 71 -5.23 -13.48 16.66
N LEU A 72 -5.90 -12.41 16.21
CA LEU A 72 -6.76 -11.61 17.07
C LEU A 72 -8.03 -12.37 17.50
N LEU A 73 -8.64 -13.13 16.58
CA LEU A 73 -9.79 -14.01 16.89
C LEU A 73 -9.42 -15.10 17.90
N GLU A 74 -8.24 -15.68 17.77
CA GLU A 74 -7.71 -16.63 18.74
C GLU A 74 -7.54 -15.98 20.12
N SER A 75 -6.90 -14.81 20.18
CA SER A 75 -6.73 -14.04 21.42
C SER A 75 -8.07 -13.65 22.06
N ALA A 76 -9.09 -13.41 21.24
CA ALA A 76 -10.45 -13.06 21.68
C ALA A 76 -11.33 -14.26 22.05
N GLY A 77 -10.91 -15.49 21.72
CA GLY A 77 -11.74 -16.69 21.87
C GLY A 77 -13.00 -16.68 20.99
N LEU A 78 -12.93 -16.06 19.79
CA LEU A 78 -14.08 -15.88 18.90
C LEU A 78 -14.04 -16.73 17.61
N LYS A 79 -13.01 -17.57 17.43
CA LYS A 79 -12.84 -18.43 16.23
C LYS A 79 -14.12 -19.21 15.88
N ASP A 80 -14.68 -19.93 16.85
CA ASP A 80 -15.90 -20.75 16.63
C ASP A 80 -17.14 -19.92 16.27
N ARG A 81 -17.23 -18.68 16.77
CA ARG A 81 -18.34 -17.77 16.48
C ARG A 81 -18.21 -17.15 15.09
N VAL A 82 -17.00 -16.85 14.64
CA VAL A 82 -16.75 -16.20 13.35
C VAL A 82 -16.82 -17.18 12.19
N ARG A 83 -16.30 -18.40 12.35
CA ARG A 83 -16.25 -19.40 11.27
C ARG A 83 -17.56 -19.57 10.48
N PRO A 84 -18.75 -19.79 11.09
CA PRO A 84 -19.98 -19.96 10.31
C PRO A 84 -20.39 -18.67 9.56
N VAL A 85 -20.15 -17.50 10.15
CA VAL A 85 -20.44 -16.19 9.54
C VAL A 85 -19.51 -15.95 8.35
N LEU A 86 -18.23 -16.29 8.50
CA LEU A 86 -17.22 -16.22 7.45
C LEU A 86 -17.61 -17.08 6.24
N VAL A 87 -17.98 -18.35 6.48
CA VAL A 87 -18.40 -19.27 5.42
C VAL A 87 -19.65 -18.74 4.70
N GLN A 88 -20.64 -18.24 5.44
CA GLN A 88 -21.84 -17.65 4.86
C GLN A 88 -21.52 -16.41 4.02
N ALA A 89 -20.66 -15.51 4.52
CA ALA A 89 -20.23 -14.32 3.80
C ALA A 89 -19.50 -14.68 2.50
N LEU A 90 -18.57 -15.65 2.56
CA LEU A 90 -17.85 -16.14 1.38
C LEU A 90 -18.82 -16.73 0.34
N GLN A 91 -19.77 -17.56 0.77
CA GLN A 91 -20.78 -18.15 -0.13
C GLN A 91 -21.66 -17.09 -0.80
N ALA A 92 -22.06 -16.06 -0.05
CA ALA A 92 -22.92 -14.98 -0.54
C ALA A 92 -22.20 -13.92 -1.38
N ALA A 93 -20.87 -13.85 -1.32
CA ALA A 93 -20.08 -12.86 -2.06
C ALA A 93 -20.18 -13.09 -3.57
N THR A 94 -20.43 -12.01 -4.32
CA THR A 94 -20.45 -12.02 -5.79
C THR A 94 -19.70 -10.82 -6.33
N ALA A 95 -19.24 -10.86 -7.58
CA ALA A 95 -18.56 -9.72 -8.22
C ALA A 95 -19.43 -8.47 -8.34
N GLU A 96 -20.77 -8.60 -8.26
CA GLU A 96 -21.70 -7.47 -8.28
C GLU A 96 -21.89 -6.81 -6.91
N THR A 97 -21.69 -7.57 -5.82
CA THR A 97 -22.08 -7.14 -4.47
C THR A 97 -20.92 -7.05 -3.49
N THR A 98 -19.75 -7.58 -3.84
CA THR A 98 -18.62 -7.68 -2.92
C THR A 98 -17.32 -7.33 -3.62
N ASP A 99 -16.57 -6.42 -2.99
CA ASP A 99 -15.24 -6.04 -3.44
C ASP A 99 -14.26 -7.22 -3.42
N THR A 100 -13.41 -7.30 -4.43
CA THR A 100 -12.42 -8.37 -4.65
C THR A 100 -11.51 -8.56 -3.44
N TRP A 101 -11.07 -7.49 -2.76
CA TRP A 101 -10.20 -7.59 -1.59
C TRP A 101 -10.93 -8.06 -0.33
N THR A 102 -12.24 -7.80 -0.24
CA THR A 102 -13.07 -8.45 0.79
C THR A 102 -13.12 -9.95 0.56
N VAL A 103 -13.30 -10.41 -0.68
CA VAL A 103 -13.27 -11.84 -1.01
C VAL A 103 -11.90 -12.45 -0.73
N ALA A 104 -10.82 -11.76 -1.10
CA ALA A 104 -9.45 -12.19 -0.78
C ALA A 104 -9.24 -12.41 0.72
N GLN A 105 -9.73 -11.48 1.55
CA GLN A 105 -9.64 -11.62 3.01
C GLN A 105 -10.48 -12.79 3.53
N LEU A 106 -11.70 -12.98 2.99
CA LEU A 106 -12.56 -14.11 3.34
C LEU A 106 -11.88 -15.45 3.01
N MET A 107 -11.25 -15.55 1.83
CA MET A 107 -10.49 -16.72 1.39
C MET A 107 -9.30 -16.98 2.31
N ALA A 108 -8.50 -15.95 2.63
CA ALA A 108 -7.36 -16.07 3.53
C ALA A 108 -7.77 -16.52 4.94
N LEU A 109 -8.87 -15.97 5.48
CA LEU A 109 -9.40 -16.43 6.76
C LEU A 109 -9.90 -17.88 6.69
N ALA A 110 -10.62 -18.24 5.63
CA ALA A 110 -11.14 -19.58 5.45
C ALA A 110 -10.01 -20.61 5.29
N SER A 111 -8.90 -20.25 4.64
CA SER A 111 -7.76 -21.15 4.45
C SER A 111 -7.07 -21.47 5.77
N MET A 112 -6.93 -20.50 6.68
CA MET A 112 -6.39 -20.77 8.02
C MET A 112 -7.31 -21.68 8.83
N PHE A 113 -8.64 -21.49 8.78
CA PHE A 113 -9.57 -22.45 9.39
C PHE A 113 -9.47 -23.84 8.74
N ALA A 114 -9.34 -23.92 7.41
CA ALA A 114 -9.17 -25.19 6.71
C ALA A 114 -7.87 -25.91 7.11
N SER A 115 -6.78 -25.17 7.32
CA SER A 115 -5.51 -25.68 7.84
C SER A 115 -5.62 -26.21 9.27
N GLU A 116 -6.55 -25.69 10.08
CA GLU A 116 -6.91 -26.24 11.41
C GLU A 116 -7.86 -27.46 11.32
N GLY A 117 -8.21 -27.92 10.11
CA GLY A 117 -9.06 -29.10 9.88
C GLY A 117 -10.56 -28.80 9.74
N HIS A 118 -10.94 -27.53 9.52
CA HIS A 118 -12.33 -27.15 9.30
C HIS A 118 -12.75 -27.36 7.83
N GLU A 119 -13.28 -28.55 7.55
CA GLU A 119 -13.69 -29.00 6.21
C GLU A 119 -14.79 -28.15 5.56
N ASP A 120 -15.62 -27.46 6.34
CA ASP A 120 -16.62 -26.51 5.83
C ASP A 120 -15.96 -25.30 5.16
N CYS A 121 -14.89 -24.76 5.75
CA CYS A 121 -14.10 -23.68 5.17
C CYS A 121 -13.38 -24.13 3.89
N ARG A 122 -12.74 -25.31 3.92
CA ARG A 122 -12.11 -25.91 2.73
C ARG A 122 -13.10 -26.01 1.57
N LYS A 123 -14.28 -26.59 1.83
CA LYS A 123 -15.34 -26.72 0.81
C LYS A 123 -15.82 -25.37 0.30
N ALA A 124 -15.93 -24.37 1.17
CA ALA A 124 -16.37 -23.03 0.78
C ALA A 124 -15.38 -22.37 -0.19
N ILE A 125 -14.07 -22.49 0.06
CA ILE A 125 -13.01 -21.98 -0.83
C ILE A 125 -13.14 -22.62 -2.21
N TYR A 126 -13.11 -23.95 -2.27
CA TYR A 126 -13.21 -24.72 -3.51
C TYR A 126 -14.50 -24.39 -4.28
N THR A 127 -15.64 -24.41 -3.59
CA THR A 127 -16.93 -24.09 -4.22
C THR A 127 -16.93 -22.69 -4.81
N LYS A 128 -16.42 -21.69 -4.07
CA LYS A 128 -16.38 -20.30 -4.54
C LYS A 128 -15.44 -20.14 -5.73
N PHE A 129 -14.29 -20.79 -5.71
CA PHE A 129 -13.36 -20.81 -6.85
C PHE A 129 -14.00 -21.46 -8.09
N ASP A 130 -14.63 -22.62 -7.94
CA ASP A 130 -15.22 -23.39 -9.05
C ASP A 130 -16.37 -22.66 -9.76
N LEU A 131 -17.10 -21.79 -9.04
CA LEU A 131 -18.17 -20.97 -9.61
C LEU A 131 -17.64 -19.92 -10.61
N GLN A 132 -16.37 -19.52 -10.49
CA GLN A 132 -15.72 -18.56 -11.39
C GLN A 132 -16.49 -17.23 -11.54
N GLU A 133 -17.11 -16.75 -10.45
CA GLU A 133 -17.87 -15.49 -10.40
C GLU A 133 -16.96 -14.25 -10.50
N PHE A 134 -15.68 -14.40 -10.15
CA PHE A 134 -14.63 -13.38 -10.22
C PHE A 134 -13.70 -13.66 -11.39
N ARG A 135 -13.06 -12.64 -11.97
CA ARG A 135 -12.12 -12.83 -13.09
C ARG A 135 -10.69 -13.09 -12.62
N GLU A 136 -10.39 -12.69 -11.40
CA GLU A 136 -9.10 -12.77 -10.75
C GLU A 136 -8.82 -14.22 -10.32
N SER A 137 -7.99 -14.95 -11.07
CA SER A 137 -7.63 -16.35 -10.75
C SER A 137 -6.88 -16.51 -9.43
N TRP A 138 -6.21 -15.46 -8.96
CA TRP A 138 -5.55 -15.45 -7.66
C TRP A 138 -6.54 -15.50 -6.48
N LEU A 139 -7.81 -15.11 -6.67
CA LEU A 139 -8.83 -15.24 -5.64
C LEU A 139 -9.22 -16.71 -5.43
N GLY A 140 -8.77 -17.31 -4.33
CA GLY A 140 -9.03 -18.72 -4.01
C GLY A 140 -8.04 -19.69 -4.65
N GLY A 141 -7.46 -19.34 -5.81
CA GLY A 141 -6.42 -20.16 -6.45
C GLY A 141 -5.18 -20.29 -5.57
N HIS A 142 -4.73 -19.18 -4.97
CA HIS A 142 -3.61 -19.19 -4.02
C HIS A 142 -3.93 -20.07 -2.79
N GLU A 143 -5.10 -19.91 -2.19
CA GLU A 143 -5.49 -20.67 -1.00
C GLU A 143 -5.64 -22.17 -1.26
N ILE A 144 -6.17 -22.55 -2.43
CA ILE A 144 -6.27 -23.97 -2.84
C ILE A 144 -4.88 -24.59 -2.98
N ILE A 145 -3.95 -23.88 -3.63
CA ILE A 145 -2.56 -24.34 -3.80
C ILE A 145 -1.86 -24.41 -2.45
N ALA A 146 -2.03 -23.41 -1.58
CA ALA A 146 -1.43 -23.42 -0.24
C ALA A 146 -1.94 -24.60 0.61
N LEU A 147 -3.21 -24.99 0.46
CA LEU A 147 -3.82 -26.09 1.21
C LEU A 147 -3.42 -27.48 0.69
N ASP A 148 -3.30 -27.65 -0.64
CA ASP A 148 -3.20 -28.98 -1.28
C ASP A 148 -2.00 -29.12 -2.24
N GLY A 149 -1.10 -28.14 -2.24
CA GLY A 149 0.14 -28.11 -3.03
C GLY A 149 -0.10 -28.34 -4.53
N LEU A 150 0.65 -29.27 -5.09
CA LEU A 150 0.57 -29.61 -6.52
C LEU A 150 -0.79 -30.19 -6.94
N GLU A 151 -1.52 -30.88 -6.06
CA GLU A 151 -2.88 -31.32 -6.39
C GLU A 151 -3.87 -30.16 -6.41
N GLY A 152 -3.70 -29.19 -5.52
CA GLY A 152 -4.43 -27.91 -5.56
C GLY A 152 -4.17 -27.17 -6.87
N LEU A 153 -2.91 -27.10 -7.32
CA LEU A 153 -2.55 -26.51 -8.61
C LEU A 153 -3.24 -27.22 -9.79
N LEU A 154 -3.31 -28.56 -9.77
CA LEU A 154 -3.99 -29.30 -10.82
C LEU A 154 -5.49 -29.01 -10.86
N HIS A 155 -6.14 -28.92 -9.70
CA HIS A 155 -7.55 -28.51 -9.61
C HIS A 155 -7.74 -27.10 -10.18
N VAL A 156 -6.91 -26.15 -9.78
CA VAL A 156 -6.92 -24.77 -10.30
C VAL A 156 -6.76 -24.74 -11.82
N ALA A 157 -5.77 -25.46 -12.35
CA ALA A 157 -5.53 -25.57 -13.79
C ALA A 157 -6.71 -26.19 -14.55
N GLU A 158 -7.41 -27.16 -13.96
CA GLU A 158 -8.61 -27.76 -14.56
C GLU A 158 -9.77 -26.77 -14.65
N VAL A 159 -10.01 -25.99 -13.60
CA VAL A 159 -11.10 -25.00 -13.56
C VAL A 159 -10.82 -23.83 -14.50
N LEU A 160 -9.63 -23.22 -14.42
CA LEU A 160 -9.23 -22.11 -15.29
C LEU A 160 -9.13 -22.56 -16.74
N GLY A 161 -8.59 -23.75 -16.98
CA GLY A 161 -8.55 -24.38 -18.30
C GLY A 161 -9.93 -24.58 -18.93
N ALA A 162 -10.92 -25.02 -18.13
CA ALA A 162 -12.30 -25.12 -18.59
C ALA A 162 -12.89 -23.75 -18.97
N ARG A 163 -12.54 -22.70 -18.21
CA ARG A 163 -12.98 -21.33 -18.49
C ARG A 163 -12.35 -20.79 -19.78
N LEU A 164 -11.05 -20.96 -19.98
CA LEU A 164 -10.33 -20.58 -21.21
C LEU A 164 -10.96 -21.22 -22.47
N LEU A 165 -11.40 -22.47 -22.36
CA LEU A 165 -12.09 -23.16 -23.47
C LEU A 165 -13.50 -22.63 -23.74
N ARG A 166 -14.18 -22.10 -22.71
CA ARG A 166 -15.56 -21.60 -22.79
C ARG A 166 -15.63 -20.12 -23.18
N GLU A 167 -14.68 -19.31 -22.74
CA GLU A 167 -14.69 -17.85 -22.82
C GLU A 167 -13.49 -17.36 -23.66
N PRO A 168 -13.68 -17.04 -24.96
CA PRO A 168 -12.58 -16.67 -25.84
C PRO A 168 -11.81 -15.40 -25.45
N ASP A 169 -12.44 -14.50 -24.70
CA ASP A 169 -11.85 -13.24 -24.23
C ASP A 169 -11.21 -13.36 -22.83
N TYR A 170 -11.28 -14.55 -22.22
CA TYR A 170 -10.60 -14.84 -20.97
C TYR A 170 -9.15 -15.19 -21.25
N TRP A 171 -8.25 -14.73 -20.38
CA TRP A 171 -6.82 -14.97 -20.47
C TRP A 171 -6.27 -15.15 -19.07
N GLU A 172 -5.13 -15.83 -18.97
CA GLU A 172 -4.41 -16.09 -17.73
C GLU A 172 -2.92 -15.81 -17.93
N ASP A 173 -2.24 -15.38 -16.86
CA ASP A 173 -0.79 -15.27 -16.82
C ASP A 173 -0.17 -16.48 -16.08
N ASP A 174 1.14 -16.38 -15.84
CA ASP A 174 1.97 -17.34 -15.14
C ASP A 174 2.01 -17.13 -13.62
N TYR A 175 1.24 -16.20 -13.04
CA TYR A 175 1.34 -15.83 -11.63
C TYR A 175 1.20 -17.02 -10.66
N LEU A 176 0.13 -17.81 -10.77
CA LEU A 176 -0.10 -18.96 -9.88
C LEU A 176 0.95 -20.06 -10.04
N VAL A 177 1.53 -20.15 -11.23
CA VAL A 177 2.56 -21.12 -11.57
C VAL A 177 3.90 -20.68 -10.96
N ASP A 178 4.23 -19.40 -11.02
CA ASP A 178 5.42 -18.83 -10.37
C ASP A 178 5.32 -18.92 -8.85
N LEU A 179 4.14 -18.59 -8.30
CA LEU A 179 3.85 -18.73 -6.87
C LEU A 179 4.06 -20.17 -6.38
N THR A 180 3.52 -21.17 -7.09
CA THR A 180 3.73 -22.58 -6.74
C THR A 180 5.20 -23.01 -6.90
N ALA A 181 5.92 -22.37 -7.82
CA ALA A 181 7.32 -22.68 -8.10
C ALA A 181 8.27 -22.18 -7.01
N GLU A 182 7.88 -21.21 -6.19
CA GLU A 182 8.67 -20.77 -5.03
C GLU A 182 8.88 -21.91 -4.03
N ASP A 183 7.84 -22.71 -3.77
CA ASP A 183 7.90 -23.82 -2.81
C ASP A 183 8.32 -25.16 -3.43
N HIS A 184 7.88 -25.44 -4.67
CA HIS A 184 8.06 -26.75 -5.29
C HIS A 184 9.12 -26.79 -6.40
N GLY A 185 9.62 -25.63 -6.81
CA GLY A 185 10.52 -25.49 -7.95
C GLY A 185 9.79 -25.56 -9.29
N ARG A 186 10.17 -24.66 -10.20
CA ARG A 186 9.55 -24.49 -11.54
C ARG A 186 9.48 -25.78 -12.35
N GLU A 187 10.54 -26.61 -12.30
CA GLU A 187 10.60 -27.87 -13.07
C GLU A 187 9.54 -28.88 -12.61
N ALA A 188 9.36 -29.05 -11.30
CA ALA A 188 8.37 -29.98 -10.74
C ALA A 188 6.94 -29.54 -11.07
N VAL A 189 6.66 -28.24 -10.90
CA VAL A 189 5.37 -27.62 -11.27
C VAL A 189 5.04 -27.88 -12.74
N MET A 190 5.97 -27.59 -13.65
CA MET A 190 5.74 -27.83 -15.08
C MET A 190 5.65 -29.30 -15.45
N ALA A 191 6.38 -30.19 -14.76
CA ALA A 191 6.31 -31.63 -15.00
C ALA A 191 4.90 -32.17 -14.69
N VAL A 192 4.33 -31.77 -13.55
CA VAL A 192 2.98 -32.19 -13.13
C VAL A 192 1.90 -31.67 -14.09
N LEU A 193 1.96 -30.39 -14.48
CA LEU A 193 1.04 -29.82 -15.46
C LEU A 193 1.13 -30.53 -16.83
N ARG A 194 2.35 -30.79 -17.32
CA ARG A 194 2.56 -31.49 -18.60
C ARG A 194 2.04 -32.92 -18.57
N ASP A 195 2.23 -33.63 -17.46
CA ASP A 195 1.76 -35.01 -17.36
C ASP A 195 0.23 -35.06 -17.35
N ARG A 196 -0.43 -34.24 -16.52
CA ARG A 196 -1.91 -34.15 -16.49
C ARG A 196 -2.50 -33.67 -17.82
N ALA A 197 -1.84 -32.72 -18.48
CA ALA A 197 -2.24 -32.22 -19.80
C ALA A 197 -2.24 -33.30 -20.90
N ARG A 198 -1.60 -34.48 -20.71
CA ARG A 198 -1.68 -35.57 -21.69
C ARG A 198 -3.09 -36.14 -21.81
N SER A 199 -3.82 -36.20 -20.69
CA SER A 199 -5.15 -36.80 -20.60
C SER A 199 -6.29 -35.82 -20.34
N ASP A 200 -6.01 -34.58 -19.93
CA ASP A 200 -7.03 -33.56 -19.64
C ASP A 200 -6.91 -32.34 -20.58
N ASP A 201 -7.93 -32.12 -21.40
CA ASP A 201 -8.00 -30.98 -22.33
C ASP A 201 -8.02 -29.62 -21.62
N ARG A 202 -8.55 -29.54 -20.39
CA ARG A 202 -8.63 -28.31 -19.62
C ARG A 202 -7.25 -27.91 -19.13
N VAL A 203 -6.52 -28.84 -18.51
CA VAL A 203 -5.12 -28.59 -18.08
C VAL A 203 -4.22 -28.32 -19.28
N ARG A 204 -4.47 -28.99 -20.42
CA ARG A 204 -3.79 -28.69 -21.68
C ARG A 204 -4.01 -27.24 -22.14
N ALA A 205 -5.24 -26.74 -22.05
CA ALA A 205 -5.58 -25.36 -22.40
C ALA A 205 -4.91 -24.34 -21.45
N TYR A 206 -4.99 -24.59 -20.15
CA TYR A 206 -4.32 -23.75 -19.14
C TYR A 206 -2.80 -23.69 -19.36
N LEU A 207 -2.15 -24.84 -19.52
CA LEU A 207 -0.71 -24.91 -19.76
C LEU A 207 -0.29 -24.19 -21.05
N ALA A 208 -1.09 -24.31 -22.11
CA ALA A 208 -0.82 -23.62 -23.37
C ALA A 208 -0.92 -22.09 -23.21
N GLU A 209 -1.88 -21.61 -22.43
CA GLU A 209 -2.06 -20.18 -22.15
C GLU A 209 -0.90 -19.61 -21.32
N VAL A 210 -0.51 -20.29 -20.24
CA VAL A 210 0.68 -19.93 -19.43
C VAL A 210 1.93 -19.84 -20.31
N GLN A 211 2.19 -20.85 -21.13
CA GLN A 211 3.35 -20.86 -22.04
C GLN A 211 3.28 -19.75 -23.10
N ARG A 212 2.07 -19.40 -23.57
CA ARG A 212 1.85 -18.29 -24.49
C ARG A 212 2.17 -16.97 -23.82
N HIS A 213 1.75 -16.78 -22.57
CA HIS A 213 2.08 -15.59 -21.77
C HIS A 213 3.59 -15.47 -21.54
N GLU A 214 4.24 -16.53 -21.08
CA GLU A 214 5.69 -16.58 -20.87
C GLU A 214 6.47 -16.22 -22.15
N ALA A 215 6.08 -16.81 -23.29
CA ALA A 215 6.70 -16.53 -24.58
C ALA A 215 6.48 -15.07 -25.02
N ALA A 216 5.28 -14.52 -24.79
CA ALA A 216 4.98 -13.12 -25.08
C ALA A 216 5.80 -12.17 -24.20
N THR A 217 5.98 -12.49 -22.93
CA THR A 217 6.79 -11.71 -21.98
C THR A 217 8.28 -11.78 -22.31
N ALA A 218 8.80 -12.97 -22.64
CA ALA A 218 10.20 -13.15 -23.04
C ALA A 218 10.57 -12.48 -24.37
N THR A 219 9.60 -12.34 -25.27
CA THR A 219 9.78 -11.66 -26.57
C THR A 219 9.38 -10.19 -26.52
N ARG A 220 8.83 -9.72 -25.39
CA ARG A 220 8.46 -8.32 -25.21
C ARG A 220 9.74 -7.50 -25.33
N PRO A 221 9.88 -6.65 -26.36
CA PRO A 221 11.04 -5.78 -26.42
C PRO A 221 11.07 -4.99 -25.11
N PRO A 222 12.26 -4.75 -24.51
CA PRO A 222 12.34 -3.81 -23.42
C PRO A 222 11.62 -2.55 -23.88
N LEU A 223 10.76 -1.98 -23.02
CA LEU A 223 10.09 -0.71 -23.31
C LEU A 223 11.13 0.18 -23.97
N LEU A 224 10.95 0.47 -25.27
CA LEU A 224 11.93 1.24 -26.03
C LEU A 224 12.24 2.46 -25.16
N PRO A 225 13.52 2.70 -24.81
CA PRO A 225 13.84 3.84 -23.97
C PRO A 225 13.27 5.06 -24.69
N LEU A 226 12.29 5.71 -24.07
CA LEU A 226 11.62 6.85 -24.69
C LEU A 226 12.70 7.85 -25.07
N GLY A 227 12.77 8.25 -26.34
CA GLY A 227 13.64 9.34 -26.74
C GLY A 227 12.99 10.67 -26.40
N LEU A 228 13.78 11.75 -26.38
CA LEU A 228 13.24 13.11 -26.25
C LEU A 228 12.09 13.39 -27.23
N HIS A 229 12.18 12.90 -28.47
CA HIS A 229 11.12 13.06 -29.47
C HIS A 229 9.79 12.43 -29.05
N ASP A 230 9.83 11.22 -28.48
CA ASP A 230 8.63 10.54 -27.99
C ASP A 230 8.01 11.29 -26.81
N VAL A 231 8.85 11.80 -25.90
CA VAL A 231 8.40 12.60 -24.76
C VAL A 231 7.74 13.90 -25.21
N LEU A 232 8.36 14.62 -26.14
CA LEU A 232 7.78 15.84 -26.70
C LEU A 232 6.45 15.57 -27.41
N ARG A 233 6.35 14.43 -28.12
CA ARG A 233 5.08 14.00 -28.73
C ARG A 233 4.02 13.67 -27.69
N MET A 234 4.38 12.94 -26.63
CA MET A 234 3.47 12.64 -25.51
C MET A 234 2.98 13.92 -24.79
N ILE A 235 3.85 14.91 -24.63
CA ILE A 235 3.50 16.22 -24.11
C ILE A 235 2.50 16.89 -25.06
N GLU A 236 2.81 16.98 -26.35
CA GLU A 236 1.97 17.63 -27.35
C GLU A 236 0.57 17.01 -27.44
N GLU A 237 0.49 15.68 -27.51
CA GLU A 237 -0.75 14.90 -27.54
C GLU A 237 -1.57 15.03 -26.24
N ALA A 238 -0.99 15.60 -25.17
CA ALA A 238 -1.59 15.70 -23.84
C ALA A 238 -2.17 14.38 -23.33
N ALA A 239 -1.54 13.25 -23.69
CA ALA A 239 -2.03 11.91 -23.41
C ALA A 239 -2.33 11.75 -21.90
N VAL A 240 -3.62 11.73 -21.55
CA VAL A 240 -4.11 11.63 -20.17
C VAL A 240 -3.73 10.24 -19.62
N GLY A 241 -3.33 10.17 -18.35
CA GLY A 241 -3.04 8.92 -17.66
C GLY A 241 -1.61 8.35 -17.83
N ARG A 242 -0.73 8.97 -18.64
CA ARG A 242 0.67 8.51 -18.79
C ARG A 242 1.62 9.19 -17.80
N LEU A 243 1.32 9.08 -16.50
CA LEU A 243 2.07 9.71 -15.41
C LEU A 243 3.46 9.09 -15.19
N LEU A 244 3.53 7.76 -15.17
CA LEU A 244 4.74 7.01 -14.80
C LEU A 244 5.87 7.12 -15.85
N PRO A 245 5.59 7.05 -17.17
CA PRO A 245 6.66 7.09 -18.17
C PRO A 245 7.42 8.42 -18.20
N LEU A 246 6.75 9.56 -17.99
CA LEU A 246 7.37 10.89 -18.06
C LEU A 246 8.35 11.14 -16.91
N GLY A 247 7.94 10.84 -15.68
CA GLY A 247 8.82 11.00 -14.51
C GLY A 247 10.00 10.03 -14.54
N TYR A 248 9.76 8.77 -14.92
CA TYR A 248 10.82 7.77 -15.05
C TYR A 248 11.82 8.15 -16.15
N TRP A 249 11.35 8.65 -17.29
CA TRP A 249 12.22 9.17 -18.33
C TRP A 249 13.05 10.35 -17.84
N GLY A 250 12.44 11.33 -17.15
CA GLY A 250 13.16 12.50 -16.63
C GLY A 250 14.29 12.16 -15.64
N CYS A 251 14.15 11.06 -14.89
CA CYS A 251 15.22 10.51 -14.04
C CYS A 251 16.42 9.94 -14.81
N LYS A 252 16.25 9.60 -16.08
CA LYS A 252 17.30 9.03 -16.93
C LYS A 252 17.78 9.98 -18.03
N ALA A 253 17.00 11.02 -18.33
CA ALA A 253 17.32 12.03 -19.32
C ALA A 253 18.63 12.75 -19.00
N SER A 254 19.35 13.12 -20.07
CA SER A 254 20.53 13.98 -20.03
C SER A 254 20.15 15.44 -19.75
N ASP A 255 21.13 16.25 -19.35
CA ASP A 255 20.92 17.68 -19.07
C ASP A 255 20.44 18.43 -20.33
N GLU A 256 20.94 18.06 -21.51
CA GLU A 256 20.50 18.64 -22.80
C GLU A 256 19.03 18.33 -23.09
N GLU A 257 18.59 17.10 -22.82
CA GLU A 257 17.19 16.69 -23.00
C GLU A 257 16.27 17.40 -22.01
N LEU A 258 16.69 17.54 -20.75
CA LEU A 258 15.95 18.30 -19.74
C LEU A 258 15.86 19.79 -20.11
N ALA A 259 16.95 20.37 -20.63
CA ALA A 259 16.97 21.75 -21.10
C ALA A 259 15.98 21.97 -22.27
N ALA A 260 15.80 20.98 -23.14
CA ALA A 260 14.79 21.04 -24.20
C ALA A 260 13.35 21.10 -23.65
N ILE A 261 13.07 20.36 -22.57
CA ILE A 261 11.75 20.41 -21.89
C ILE A 261 11.54 21.77 -21.21
N VAL A 262 12.56 22.31 -20.54
CA VAL A 262 12.52 23.66 -19.95
C VAL A 262 12.29 24.72 -21.04
N SER A 263 13.00 24.63 -22.16
CA SER A 263 12.81 25.52 -23.31
C SER A 263 11.37 25.48 -23.83
N ARG A 264 10.79 24.28 -23.91
CA ARG A 264 9.38 24.12 -24.27
C ARG A 264 8.44 24.81 -23.27
N MET A 265 8.65 24.61 -21.98
CA MET A 265 7.83 25.21 -20.91
C MET A 265 7.74 26.74 -21.03
N ARG A 266 8.84 27.41 -21.38
CA ARG A 266 8.89 28.89 -21.50
C ARG A 266 7.94 29.48 -22.54
N SER A 267 7.56 28.69 -23.54
CA SER A 267 6.70 29.13 -24.64
C SER A 267 5.31 28.50 -24.62
N GLU A 268 5.08 27.54 -23.72
CA GLU A 268 3.83 26.80 -23.63
C GLU A 268 2.81 27.54 -22.76
N THR A 269 1.58 27.61 -23.23
CA THR A 269 0.48 28.28 -22.52
C THR A 269 -0.68 27.34 -22.24
N ARG A 270 -0.70 26.16 -22.85
CA ARG A 270 -1.74 25.16 -22.64
C ARG A 270 -1.49 24.38 -21.36
N VAL A 271 -2.46 24.41 -20.46
CA VAL A 271 -2.41 23.81 -19.12
C VAL A 271 -2.03 22.32 -19.15
N ALA A 272 -2.65 21.53 -20.04
CA ALA A 272 -2.41 20.10 -20.12
C ALA A 272 -0.96 19.75 -20.52
N GLN A 273 -0.37 20.54 -21.43
CA GLN A 273 1.00 20.41 -21.88
C GLN A 273 1.98 20.86 -20.80
N LEU A 274 1.74 22.01 -20.16
CA LEU A 274 2.55 22.50 -19.03
C LEU A 274 2.61 21.46 -17.91
N ARG A 275 1.47 20.89 -17.54
CA ARG A 275 1.36 19.79 -16.58
C ARG A 275 2.24 18.59 -16.97
N ASN A 276 2.21 18.18 -18.24
CA ASN A 276 3.04 17.05 -18.71
C ASN A 276 4.54 17.41 -18.75
N CYS A 277 4.91 18.64 -19.07
CA CYS A 277 6.29 19.09 -18.94
C CYS A 277 6.76 19.02 -17.49
N LEU A 278 5.97 19.50 -16.53
CA LEU A 278 6.30 19.45 -15.10
C LEU A 278 6.45 18.02 -14.58
N ARG A 279 5.64 17.08 -15.07
CA ARG A 279 5.71 15.65 -14.71
C ARG A 279 7.04 14.99 -15.08
N VAL A 280 7.81 15.54 -16.02
CA VAL A 280 9.19 15.10 -16.30
C VAL A 280 10.08 15.27 -15.07
N PHE A 281 9.87 16.34 -14.29
CA PHE A 281 10.65 16.69 -13.11
C PHE A 281 10.07 16.11 -11.81
N ARG A 282 9.20 15.09 -11.89
CA ARG A 282 8.51 14.50 -10.72
C ARG A 282 9.45 13.88 -9.68
N ILE A 283 10.65 13.48 -10.08
CA ILE A 283 11.62 12.75 -9.25
C ILE A 283 13.06 13.29 -9.40
N ARG A 284 13.22 14.51 -9.91
CA ARG A 284 14.52 15.17 -10.10
C ARG A 284 14.33 16.70 -10.09
N PRO A 285 15.31 17.49 -9.60
CA PRO A 285 15.27 18.95 -9.66
C PRO A 285 15.02 19.50 -11.06
N LEU A 286 14.41 20.68 -11.12
CA LEU A 286 14.40 21.51 -12.32
C LEU A 286 15.82 22.02 -12.60
N PRO A 287 16.32 21.94 -13.86
CA PRO A 287 17.61 22.52 -14.24
C PRO A 287 17.65 24.04 -14.00
N GLU A 288 16.50 24.70 -14.11
CA GLU A 288 16.34 26.12 -13.87
C GLU A 288 14.97 26.39 -13.23
N LEU A 289 14.96 27.20 -12.17
CA LEU A 289 13.75 27.61 -11.47
C LEU A 289 13.07 28.78 -12.18
N LEU A 290 12.07 28.45 -13.00
CA LEU A 290 11.26 29.42 -13.73
C LEU A 290 10.19 30.05 -12.82
N ASP A 291 10.05 31.38 -12.85
CA ASP A 291 9.04 32.11 -12.07
C ASP A 291 7.61 31.66 -12.35
N ASP A 292 7.31 31.25 -13.59
CA ASP A 292 5.99 30.72 -13.94
C ASP A 292 5.64 29.43 -13.20
N VAL A 293 6.62 28.60 -12.83
CA VAL A 293 6.37 27.39 -12.03
C VAL A 293 5.85 27.74 -10.65
N PHE A 294 6.38 28.80 -10.02
CA PHE A 294 5.85 29.31 -8.75
C PHE A 294 4.41 29.83 -8.91
N ARG A 295 4.07 30.45 -10.05
CA ARG A 295 2.68 30.86 -10.33
C ARG A 295 1.74 29.68 -10.48
N PHE A 296 2.22 28.55 -10.99
CA PHE A 296 1.42 27.33 -11.15
C PHE A 296 1.09 26.65 -9.81
N VAL A 297 1.89 26.84 -8.77
CA VAL A 297 1.62 26.34 -7.40
C VAL A 297 0.33 26.92 -6.80
N VAL A 298 -0.08 28.10 -7.25
CA VAL A 298 -1.32 28.76 -6.79
C VAL A 298 -2.41 28.80 -7.86
N ALA A 299 -2.25 28.05 -8.95
CA ALA A 299 -3.25 27.97 -10.00
C ALA A 299 -4.52 27.23 -9.52
N ASP A 300 -5.66 27.58 -10.10
CA ASP A 300 -6.94 26.92 -9.79
C ASP A 300 -6.95 25.44 -10.25
N ASP A 301 -6.26 25.15 -11.36
CA ASP A 301 -6.13 23.79 -11.90
C ASP A 301 -5.34 22.88 -10.93
N GLY A 302 -6.03 21.89 -10.37
CA GLY A 302 -5.48 21.02 -9.34
C GLY A 302 -4.32 20.16 -9.81
N GLU A 303 -4.37 19.64 -11.03
CA GLU A 303 -3.32 18.76 -11.53
C GLU A 303 -2.07 19.53 -11.95
N LEU A 304 -2.22 20.71 -12.55
CA LEU A 304 -1.12 21.60 -12.87
C LEU A 304 -0.39 22.02 -11.59
N ARG A 305 -1.17 22.36 -10.56
CA ARG A 305 -0.67 22.73 -9.25
C ARG A 305 0.11 21.62 -8.58
N GLU A 306 -0.45 20.41 -8.52
CA GLU A 306 0.24 19.22 -7.99
C GLU A 306 1.55 18.95 -8.73
N ALA A 307 1.53 19.02 -10.07
CA ALA A 307 2.73 18.83 -10.88
C ALA A 307 3.79 19.89 -10.61
N ALA A 308 3.39 21.16 -10.41
CA ALA A 308 4.30 22.26 -10.09
C ALA A 308 4.93 22.10 -8.71
N ILE A 309 4.11 21.81 -7.69
CA ILE A 309 4.56 21.53 -6.32
C ILE A 309 5.58 20.39 -6.34
N ARG A 310 5.26 19.28 -7.02
CA ARG A 310 6.13 18.11 -7.08
C ARG A 310 7.43 18.35 -7.86
N ALA A 311 7.42 19.19 -8.89
CA ALA A 311 8.65 19.57 -9.60
C ALA A 311 9.56 20.46 -8.72
N LEU A 312 8.97 21.40 -7.98
CA LEU A 312 9.72 22.29 -7.08
C LEU A 312 10.25 21.56 -5.84
N SER A 313 9.57 20.52 -5.34
CA SER A 313 9.97 19.81 -4.11
C SER A 313 11.36 19.18 -4.16
N HIS A 314 11.92 19.00 -5.36
CA HIS A 314 13.26 18.44 -5.56
C HIS A 314 14.36 19.50 -5.73
N SER A 315 14.02 20.79 -5.64
CA SER A 315 14.96 21.90 -5.85
C SER A 315 15.26 22.60 -4.53
N HIS A 316 16.54 22.89 -4.26
CA HIS A 316 17.00 23.63 -3.08
C HIS A 316 17.15 25.13 -3.40
N ASP A 317 16.20 25.97 -2.96
CA ASP A 317 16.17 27.43 -3.16
C ASP A 317 15.27 28.11 -2.11
N ASP A 318 15.72 29.23 -1.54
CA ASP A 318 14.97 29.98 -0.52
C ASP A 318 13.57 30.41 -0.96
N ARG A 319 13.34 30.63 -2.26
CA ARG A 319 12.01 30.93 -2.83
C ARG A 319 11.07 29.75 -2.73
N VAL A 320 11.57 28.51 -2.80
CA VAL A 320 10.77 27.29 -2.64
C VAL A 320 10.28 27.18 -1.20
N ARG A 321 11.17 27.42 -0.22
CA ARG A 321 10.76 27.52 1.18
C ARG A 321 9.77 28.67 1.40
N GLY A 322 10.02 29.83 0.81
CA GLY A 322 9.12 30.98 0.86
C GLY A 322 7.70 30.63 0.40
N MET A 323 7.59 29.96 -0.75
CA MET A 323 6.31 29.47 -1.28
C MET A 323 5.64 28.47 -0.31
N ALA A 324 6.41 27.54 0.26
CA ALA A 324 5.90 26.57 1.23
C ALA A 324 5.29 27.25 2.46
N LEU A 325 5.97 28.27 2.98
CA LEU A 325 5.49 29.08 4.11
C LEU A 325 4.23 29.86 3.77
N ASP A 326 4.14 30.41 2.56
CA ASP A 326 2.97 31.15 2.10
C ASP A 326 1.73 30.24 1.96
N LEU A 327 1.93 29.01 1.47
CA LEU A 327 0.88 27.99 1.41
C LEU A 327 0.37 27.58 2.80
N LEU A 328 1.27 27.39 3.78
CA LEU A 328 0.85 27.07 5.15
C LEU A 328 0.08 28.22 5.82
N LYS A 329 0.37 29.47 5.44
CA LYS A 329 -0.30 30.67 5.97
C LYS A 329 -1.60 31.04 5.26
N SER A 330 -1.95 30.37 4.16
CA SER A 330 -3.19 30.66 3.45
C SER A 330 -4.41 30.29 4.29
N VAL A 331 -5.58 30.82 3.92
CA VAL A 331 -6.85 30.51 4.58
C VAL A 331 -7.83 29.93 3.56
N PRO A 332 -8.15 28.62 3.61
CA PRO A 332 -7.61 27.61 4.54
C PRO A 332 -6.13 27.30 4.26
N ALA A 333 -5.43 26.74 5.26
CA ALA A 333 -4.03 26.35 5.14
C ALA A 333 -3.86 25.22 4.10
N ARG A 334 -2.79 25.29 3.31
CA ARG A 334 -2.51 24.35 2.22
C ARG A 334 -1.37 23.41 2.57
N LEU A 335 -1.74 22.24 3.10
CA LEU A 335 -0.79 21.22 3.57
C LEU A 335 -0.05 20.48 2.44
N ASP A 336 -0.52 20.59 1.19
CA ASP A 336 0.24 20.12 0.03
C ASP A 336 1.54 20.91 -0.20
N GLY A 337 1.68 22.07 0.46
CA GLY A 337 2.95 22.79 0.56
C GLY A 337 4.03 22.08 1.40
N LEU A 338 3.68 21.07 2.21
CA LEU A 338 4.66 20.32 3.02
C LEU A 338 5.74 19.67 2.15
N SER A 339 5.37 19.12 1.00
CA SER A 339 6.31 18.52 0.05
C SER A 339 7.49 19.44 -0.31
N LEU A 340 7.29 20.76 -0.34
CA LEU A 340 8.32 21.74 -0.70
C LEU A 340 9.43 21.86 0.35
N PHE A 341 9.19 21.42 1.59
CA PHE A 341 10.21 21.38 2.64
C PHE A 341 11.18 20.19 2.48
N SER A 342 10.93 19.21 1.61
CA SER A 342 11.76 18.01 1.49
C SER A 342 13.25 18.34 1.30
N GLU A 343 13.56 19.29 0.42
CA GLU A 343 14.93 19.77 0.16
C GLU A 343 15.20 21.17 0.75
N ASN A 344 14.23 21.77 1.43
CA ASN A 344 14.30 23.18 1.86
C ASN A 344 13.96 23.38 3.35
N TYR A 345 13.93 22.30 4.13
CA TYR A 345 13.65 22.36 5.56
C TYR A 345 14.71 23.20 6.30
N GLN A 346 14.27 24.10 7.16
CA GLN A 346 15.13 24.79 8.13
C GLN A 346 14.72 24.43 9.56
N SER A 347 15.70 24.45 10.46
CA SER A 347 15.43 24.02 11.82
C SER A 347 14.34 24.87 12.50
N GLY A 348 13.38 24.19 13.13
CA GLY A 348 12.19 24.77 13.74
C GLY A 348 10.99 24.94 12.80
N ASP A 349 11.11 24.59 11.52
CA ASP A 349 9.97 24.66 10.58
C ASP A 349 8.82 23.74 10.99
N GLU A 350 9.11 22.62 11.66
CA GLU A 350 8.11 21.68 12.18
C GLU A 350 7.01 22.34 13.01
N CYS A 351 7.38 23.33 13.83
CA CYS A 351 6.45 24.09 14.68
C CYS A 351 5.36 24.84 13.88
N LEU A 352 5.57 25.05 12.58
CA LEU A 352 4.65 25.82 11.73
C LEU A 352 3.48 24.99 11.21
N TRP A 353 3.66 23.69 10.99
CA TRP A 353 2.59 22.83 10.46
C TRP A 353 2.03 21.83 11.46
N THR A 354 2.78 21.42 12.48
CA THR A 354 2.26 20.45 13.47
C THR A 354 0.90 20.84 14.05
N PRO A 355 0.63 22.12 14.39
CA PRO A 355 -0.70 22.55 14.85
C PRO A 355 -1.79 22.53 13.77
N LEU A 356 -1.41 22.49 12.49
CA LEU A 356 -2.32 22.49 11.33
C LEU A 356 -2.68 21.07 10.88
N LEU A 357 -1.99 20.05 11.39
CA LEU A 357 -2.20 18.67 10.96
C LEU A 357 -3.60 18.17 11.36
N PRO A 358 -4.35 17.57 10.41
CA PRO A 358 -5.71 17.12 10.66
C PRO A 358 -5.74 15.89 11.57
N HIS A 359 -6.71 15.82 12.47
CA HIS A 359 -6.91 14.69 13.40
C HIS A 359 -8.01 13.73 12.90
N GLY A 360 -8.22 13.71 11.59
CA GLY A 360 -9.27 12.96 10.90
C GLY A 360 -9.60 13.61 9.56
N GLY A 361 -10.28 12.87 8.69
CA GLY A 361 -10.64 13.34 7.35
C GLY A 361 -10.58 12.22 6.32
N ASP A 362 -10.54 12.62 5.05
CA ASP A 362 -10.37 11.73 3.92
C ASP A 362 -9.02 10.97 4.00
N GLU A 363 -9.08 9.65 3.82
CA GLU A 363 -7.90 8.78 3.98
C GLU A 363 -6.83 9.03 2.91
N CYS A 364 -7.23 9.34 1.67
CA CYS A 364 -6.29 9.69 0.59
C CYS A 364 -5.55 10.99 0.90
N MET A 365 -6.24 11.99 1.45
CA MET A 365 -5.63 13.23 1.91
C MET A 365 -4.64 12.99 3.06
N LEU A 366 -5.01 12.21 4.08
CA LEU A 366 -4.13 11.86 5.18
C LEU A 366 -2.88 11.10 4.69
N HIS A 367 -3.08 10.12 3.80
CA HIS A 367 -1.98 9.38 3.18
C HIS A 367 -1.04 10.32 2.40
N GLY A 368 -1.57 11.28 1.65
CA GLY A 368 -0.77 12.29 0.94
C GLY A 368 0.12 13.11 1.87
N ILE A 369 -0.44 13.62 2.98
CA ILE A 369 0.32 14.38 3.99
C ILE A 369 1.41 13.50 4.62
N VAL A 370 1.09 12.25 4.97
CA VAL A 370 2.06 11.30 5.54
C VAL A 370 3.22 11.03 4.59
N ILE A 371 2.95 10.86 3.30
CA ILE A 371 4.01 10.68 2.30
C ILE A 371 4.93 11.90 2.23
N ASP A 372 4.39 13.13 2.32
CA ASP A 372 5.21 14.33 2.33
C ASP A 372 6.04 14.46 3.62
N VAL A 373 5.47 14.11 4.78
CA VAL A 373 6.21 14.02 6.05
C VAL A 373 7.37 13.02 5.94
N LEU A 374 7.11 11.83 5.38
CA LEU A 374 8.15 10.80 5.20
C LEU A 374 9.29 11.28 4.30
N ARG A 375 9.00 12.04 3.25
CA ARG A 375 10.01 12.65 2.37
C ARG A 375 10.86 13.70 3.08
N ILE A 376 10.25 14.56 3.89
CA ILE A 376 11.02 15.50 4.74
C ILE A 376 11.92 14.72 5.70
N ALA A 377 11.40 13.64 6.29
CA ALA A 377 12.12 12.80 7.24
C ALA A 377 13.26 11.95 6.62
N ASP A 378 13.33 11.85 5.29
CA ASP A 378 14.49 11.27 4.60
C ASP A 378 15.75 12.15 4.77
N ASN A 379 15.55 13.47 4.78
CA ASN A 379 16.62 14.47 4.88
C ASN A 379 16.78 15.06 6.29
N VAL A 380 15.73 15.02 7.12
CA VAL A 380 15.71 15.60 8.47
C VAL A 380 15.43 14.50 9.49
N LYS A 381 16.36 14.30 10.44
CA LYS A 381 16.23 13.25 11.45
C LYS A 381 15.45 13.72 12.69
N ALA A 382 14.86 12.78 13.42
CA ALA A 382 14.39 13.05 14.77
C ALA A 382 15.60 13.38 15.68
N PRO A 383 15.42 14.15 16.78
CA PRO A 383 14.17 14.42 17.49
C PRO A 383 13.30 15.54 16.88
N GLU A 384 13.80 16.27 15.89
CA GLU A 384 13.13 17.46 15.37
C GLU A 384 11.73 17.18 14.81
N LEU A 385 11.56 16.08 14.09
CA LEU A 385 10.27 15.68 13.53
C LEU A 385 9.45 14.74 14.44
N LYS A 386 9.84 14.54 15.72
CA LYS A 386 9.20 13.54 16.61
C LYS A 386 7.68 13.68 16.62
N ASN A 387 7.15 14.88 16.87
CA ASN A 387 5.71 15.07 17.03
C ASN A 387 4.95 14.87 15.72
N THR A 388 5.49 15.41 14.62
CA THR A 388 4.94 15.17 13.27
C THR A 388 4.93 13.69 12.90
N LEU A 389 6.00 12.94 13.21
CA LEU A 389 6.08 11.51 12.93
C LEU A 389 5.14 10.69 13.82
N VAL A 390 4.96 11.06 15.09
CA VAL A 390 3.96 10.40 15.97
C VAL A 390 2.54 10.69 15.48
N TRP A 391 2.25 11.92 15.03
CA TRP A 391 0.99 12.21 14.35
C TRP A 391 0.81 11.33 13.11
N ALA A 392 1.85 11.19 12.27
CA ALA A 392 1.79 10.38 11.07
C ALA A 392 1.51 8.90 11.40
N TYR A 393 2.13 8.35 12.47
CA TYR A 393 1.87 6.99 12.94
C TYR A 393 0.40 6.80 13.36
N GLU A 394 -0.16 7.77 14.10
CA GLU A 394 -1.53 7.71 14.60
C GLU A 394 -2.55 7.79 13.46
N TYR A 395 -2.32 8.65 12.47
CA TYR A 395 -3.32 9.02 11.47
C TYR A 395 -3.12 8.39 10.09
N THR A 396 -1.99 7.77 9.79
CA THR A 396 -1.81 7.06 8.51
C THR A 396 -2.84 5.92 8.36
N PRO A 397 -3.55 5.83 7.22
CA PRO A 397 -4.41 4.68 6.93
C PRO A 397 -3.59 3.48 6.40
N CYS A 398 -2.40 3.74 5.85
CA CYS A 398 -1.55 2.75 5.18
C CYS A 398 -0.54 2.13 6.17
N SER A 399 -0.57 0.81 6.29
CA SER A 399 0.31 0.05 7.17
C SER A 399 1.77 -0.01 6.68
N PHE A 400 2.03 0.06 5.37
CA PHE A 400 3.40 0.24 4.85
C PHE A 400 4.00 1.59 5.24
N CYS A 401 3.23 2.67 5.08
CA CYS A 401 3.68 3.99 5.52
C CYS A 401 3.96 4.00 7.03
N ARG A 402 3.15 3.30 7.82
CA ARG A 402 3.38 3.13 9.26
C ARG A 402 4.73 2.49 9.55
N GLY A 403 5.10 1.41 8.86
CA GLY A 403 6.44 0.81 8.98
C GLY A 403 7.56 1.80 8.66
N GLY A 404 7.41 2.60 7.59
CA GLY A 404 8.35 3.66 7.23
C GLY A 404 8.48 4.76 8.30
N ILE A 405 7.38 5.12 8.95
CA ILE A 405 7.35 6.09 10.07
C ILE A 405 8.11 5.51 11.28
N VAL A 406 7.82 4.25 11.64
CA VAL A 406 8.48 3.54 12.76
C VAL A 406 9.99 3.48 12.55
N ALA A 407 10.45 3.14 11.35
CA ALA A 407 11.88 3.15 11.01
C ALA A 407 12.53 4.51 11.25
N ARG A 408 11.91 5.61 10.80
CA ARG A 408 12.45 6.97 10.99
C ARG A 408 12.43 7.43 12.45
N LEU A 409 11.43 7.02 13.23
CA LEU A 409 11.37 7.28 14.67
C LEU A 409 12.46 6.50 15.44
N ILE A 410 12.77 5.27 15.03
CA ILE A 410 13.86 4.46 15.61
C ILE A 410 15.21 5.02 15.23
N ASP A 411 15.45 5.30 13.94
CA ASP A 411 16.70 5.88 13.43
C ASP A 411 17.04 7.22 14.08
N GLY A 412 16.02 8.01 14.42
CA GLY A 412 16.17 9.28 15.12
C GLY A 412 16.12 9.19 16.65
N GLU A 413 16.17 7.98 17.23
CA GLU A 413 16.14 7.72 18.68
C GLU A 413 14.99 8.42 19.42
N ALA A 414 13.83 8.53 18.77
CA ALA A 414 12.70 9.35 19.23
C ALA A 414 11.37 8.59 19.31
N ILE A 415 11.34 7.30 18.97
CA ILE A 415 10.12 6.48 19.07
C ILE A 415 9.63 6.42 20.53
N PRO A 416 8.35 6.76 20.80
CA PRO A 416 7.78 6.54 22.12
C PRO A 416 7.71 5.03 22.42
N ARG A 417 8.06 4.64 23.65
CA ARG A 417 8.06 3.22 24.05
C ARG A 417 6.71 2.54 23.82
N ALA A 418 5.60 3.24 24.08
CA ALA A 418 4.26 2.72 23.85
C ALA A 418 3.99 2.37 22.37
N VAL A 419 4.50 3.20 21.44
CA VAL A 419 4.43 2.93 19.99
C VAL A 419 5.23 1.68 19.65
N LEU A 420 6.44 1.55 20.19
CA LEU A 420 7.32 0.41 19.93
C LEU A 420 6.74 -0.91 20.48
N GLU A 421 6.17 -0.89 21.68
CA GLU A 421 5.48 -2.05 22.28
C GLU A 421 4.20 -2.43 21.52
N GLU A 422 3.49 -1.44 20.98
CA GLU A 422 2.35 -1.65 20.08
C GLU A 422 2.76 -2.33 18.78
N CYS A 423 3.88 -1.89 18.18
CA CYS A 423 4.37 -2.38 16.89
C CYS A 423 4.70 -3.88 16.90
N LEU A 424 4.95 -4.49 18.06
CA LEU A 424 5.10 -5.95 18.19
C LEU A 424 3.86 -6.75 17.76
N TRP A 425 2.71 -6.09 17.67
CA TRP A 425 1.42 -6.70 17.32
C TRP A 425 0.82 -6.11 16.03
N ASP A 426 1.61 -5.38 15.26
CA ASP A 426 1.18 -4.75 14.01
C ASP A 426 0.75 -5.78 12.96
N CYS A 427 -0.17 -5.40 12.06
CA CYS A 427 -0.57 -6.26 10.95
C CYS A 427 0.57 -6.52 9.96
N GLN A 428 1.56 -5.63 9.85
CA GLN A 428 2.70 -5.79 8.97
C GLN A 428 3.89 -6.48 9.66
N ASP A 429 4.44 -7.49 9.00
CA ASP A 429 5.50 -8.36 9.52
C ASP A 429 6.80 -7.58 9.72
N ASP A 430 7.23 -6.84 8.70
CA ASP A 430 8.42 -5.97 8.76
C ASP A 430 8.37 -4.99 9.93
N THR A 431 7.19 -4.43 10.24
CA THR A 431 7.00 -3.52 11.38
C THR A 431 7.19 -4.25 12.71
N ARG A 432 6.70 -5.48 12.84
CA ARG A 432 6.89 -6.31 14.05
C ARG A 432 8.35 -6.70 14.23
N GLU A 433 9.02 -7.11 13.15
CA GLU A 433 10.44 -7.50 13.18
C GLU A 433 11.35 -6.34 13.55
N LEU A 434 11.08 -5.16 12.98
CA LEU A 434 11.79 -3.93 13.31
C LEU A 434 11.59 -3.54 14.79
N ALA A 435 10.38 -3.70 15.32
CA ALA A 435 10.10 -3.42 16.73
C ALA A 435 10.81 -4.41 17.67
N ALA A 436 10.75 -5.70 17.35
CA ALA A 436 11.38 -6.76 18.13
C ALA A 436 12.91 -6.59 18.17
N SER A 437 13.55 -6.41 17.03
CA SER A 437 15.01 -6.20 16.94
C SER A 437 15.47 -4.97 17.71
N THR A 438 14.68 -3.88 17.68
CA THR A 438 14.98 -2.67 18.43
C THR A 438 14.90 -2.90 19.94
N LEU A 439 13.88 -3.61 20.43
CA LEU A 439 13.74 -3.94 21.85
C LEU A 439 14.82 -4.89 22.34
N ASP A 440 15.19 -5.89 21.54
CA ASP A 440 16.23 -6.87 21.87
C ASP A 440 17.62 -6.24 21.96
N SER A 441 17.89 -5.21 21.15
CA SER A 441 19.15 -4.46 21.23
C SER A 441 19.26 -3.59 22.50
N ALA A 442 18.18 -3.45 23.27
CA ALA A 442 18.08 -2.71 24.53
C ALA A 442 18.84 -1.36 24.53
N PRO A 443 18.60 -0.49 23.55
CA PRO A 443 19.39 0.73 23.41
C PRO A 443 19.23 1.62 24.63
N THR A 444 20.33 2.25 25.04
CA THR A 444 20.41 3.05 26.26
C THR A 444 19.44 4.23 26.25
N TRP A 445 19.11 4.78 25.08
CA TRP A 445 18.16 5.89 24.91
C TRP A 445 16.70 5.51 25.20
N LEU A 446 16.31 4.23 25.03
CA LEU A 446 14.97 3.73 25.42
C LEU A 446 14.79 3.61 26.94
N SER A 447 15.90 3.51 27.69
CA SER A 447 15.90 3.32 29.14
C SER A 447 16.05 4.63 29.93
N SER A 448 16.43 5.72 29.25
CA SER A 448 16.96 6.93 29.90
C SER A 448 16.07 8.17 29.79
N ARG A 449 14.77 8.02 29.53
CA ARG A 449 13.80 9.13 29.66
C ARG A 449 12.63 8.73 30.57
N PRO A 450 12.41 9.45 31.69
CA PRO A 450 11.28 9.22 32.59
C PRO A 450 9.93 9.50 31.93
#